data_AF-A0A383ES65-F1
#
_entry.id   AF-A0A383ES65-F1
#
_cell.length_a   1.000
_cell.length_b   1.000
_cell.length_c   1.000
_cell.angle_alpha   90.00
_cell.angle_beta   90.00
_cell.angle_gamma   90.00
#
_symmetry.space_group_name_H-M   'P 1'
#
loop_
_entity.id
_entity.type
_entity.pdbx_description
1 polymer ?
#
loop_
_entity_poly.entity_id
_entity_poly.type
_entity_poly.pdbx_seq_one_letter_code
_entity_poly.pdbx_strand_id
1 'polypeptide(L)'
;SFLLPFTLVKGIQIALYQLLHVLLLDYFPFIILLLSLYTVSGGIRIKGRLSGTPQMNTLLILIGTILASWMGTTGAAILLIRPILRANKWRQHTVHTVVFFIFLVANIGGALTPIGDPPLFLGFLHGVDFFWTTKIMLFPMCLVSIYLLIIYYLIDSFYYRKEIIPDEKDIEDQKPVGIEGLGNIILLLGVISAVLMSGFWNPKISDINLLGIHMTIQNLIRDFILIFL
;
A
#
# COMPACT_ATOMS: atom_id res chain seq x y z
N SER A 1 -16.46 22.55 -4.23
CA SER A 1 -17.84 23.08 -4.13
C SER A 1 -18.39 23.30 -2.73
N PHE A 2 -17.91 22.68 -1.65
CA PHE A 2 -18.47 22.88 -0.30
C PHE A 2 -18.10 24.23 0.36
N LEU A 3 -16.91 24.75 0.11
CA LEU A 3 -16.39 25.94 0.80
C LEU A 3 -17.13 27.24 0.49
N LEU A 4 -17.62 27.42 -0.74
CA LEU A 4 -18.38 28.61 -1.15
C LEU A 4 -19.72 28.76 -0.41
N PRO A 5 -20.63 27.76 -0.38
CA PRO A 5 -21.84 27.87 0.42
C PRO A 5 -21.55 27.92 1.92
N PHE A 6 -20.51 27.22 2.41
CA PHE A 6 -20.14 27.23 3.82
C PHE A 6 -19.61 28.60 4.29
N THR A 7 -18.74 29.25 3.50
CA THR A 7 -18.25 30.60 3.78
C THR A 7 -19.36 31.64 3.80
N LEU A 8 -20.34 31.52 2.90
CA LEU A 8 -21.49 32.41 2.85
C LEU A 8 -22.40 32.28 4.08
N VAL A 9 -22.56 31.07 4.63
CA VAL A 9 -23.46 30.81 5.77
C VAL A 9 -22.78 30.98 7.13
N LYS A 10 -21.52 30.54 7.27
CA LYS A 10 -20.78 30.51 8.55
C LYS A 10 -19.72 31.61 8.67
N GLY A 11 -19.51 32.39 7.62
CA GLY A 11 -18.51 33.44 7.57
C GLY A 11 -17.11 32.93 7.18
N ILE A 12 -16.29 33.86 6.68
CA ILE A 12 -14.97 33.56 6.13
C ILE A 12 -14.03 32.96 7.19
N GLN A 13 -14.07 33.45 8.42
CA GLN A 13 -13.15 33.08 9.50
C GLN A 13 -13.29 31.63 9.92
N ILE A 14 -14.53 31.16 10.13
CA ILE A 14 -14.83 29.78 10.53
C ILE A 14 -14.48 28.83 9.39
N ALA A 15 -14.80 29.20 8.15
CA ALA A 15 -14.46 28.41 6.99
C ALA A 15 -12.94 28.27 6.80
N LEU A 16 -12.18 29.35 7.01
CA LEU A 16 -10.72 29.33 6.92
C LEU A 16 -10.09 28.47 8.02
N TYR A 17 -10.62 28.56 9.25
CA TYR A 17 -10.18 27.72 10.35
C TYR A 17 -10.39 26.22 10.05
N GLN A 18 -11.59 25.84 9.61
CA GLN A 18 -11.91 24.45 9.28
C GLN A 18 -11.08 23.94 8.09
N LEU A 19 -10.86 24.79 7.08
CA LEU A 19 -10.01 24.46 5.95
C LEU A 19 -8.56 24.19 6.39
N LEU A 20 -7.99 25.08 7.21
CA LEU A 20 -6.64 24.92 7.74
C LEU A 20 -6.53 23.68 8.62
N HIS A 21 -7.55 23.40 9.43
CA HIS A 21 -7.60 22.22 10.29
C HIS A 21 -7.52 20.93 9.45
N VAL A 22 -8.35 20.78 8.42
CA VAL A 22 -8.33 19.59 7.54
C VAL A 22 -7.03 19.51 6.73
N LEU A 23 -6.51 20.64 6.24
CA LEU A 23 -5.26 20.65 5.48
C LEU A 23 -4.08 20.18 6.34
N LEU A 24 -3.95 20.70 7.55
CA LEU A 24 -2.81 20.44 8.43
C LEU A 24 -2.89 19.06 9.10
N LEU A 25 -4.07 18.61 9.51
CA LEU A 25 -4.21 17.37 10.29
C LEU A 25 -4.49 16.14 9.43
N ASP A 26 -5.16 16.29 8.28
CA ASP A 26 -5.54 15.16 7.44
C ASP A 26 -4.74 15.15 6.14
N TYR A 27 -4.79 16.25 5.37
CA TYR A 27 -4.32 16.25 3.98
C TYR A 27 -2.80 16.20 3.85
N PHE A 28 -2.06 17.08 4.53
CA PHE A 28 -0.60 17.08 4.45
C PHE A 28 0.02 15.78 4.98
N PRO A 29 -0.34 15.30 6.19
CA PRO A 29 0.11 14.00 6.68
C PRO A 29 -0.11 12.85 5.69
N PHE A 30 -1.31 12.81 5.09
CA PHE A 30 -1.67 11.77 4.14
C PHE A 30 -0.84 11.85 2.86
N ILE A 31 -0.68 13.04 2.28
CA ILE A 31 0.11 13.24 1.06
C ILE A 31 1.60 12.94 1.32
N ILE A 32 2.15 13.33 2.47
CA ILE A 32 3.54 13.05 2.85
C ILE A 32 3.76 11.53 2.96
N LEU A 33 2.85 10.80 3.62
CA LEU A 33 2.93 9.35 3.72
C LEU A 33 2.87 8.68 2.34
N LEU A 34 1.89 9.06 1.50
CA LEU A 34 1.76 8.51 0.16
C LEU A 34 3.00 8.79 -0.69
N LEU A 35 3.54 10.01 -0.61
CA LEU A 35 4.75 10.41 -1.34
C LEU A 35 5.96 9.57 -0.92
N SER A 36 6.14 9.38 0.39
CA SER A 36 7.23 8.57 0.94
C SER A 36 7.12 7.11 0.49
N LEU A 37 5.94 6.48 0.68
CA LEU A 37 5.69 5.10 0.25
C LEU A 37 5.85 4.92 -1.27
N TYR A 38 5.36 5.86 -2.08
CA TYR A 38 5.48 5.81 -3.53
C TYR A 38 6.94 5.90 -3.98
N THR A 39 7.70 6.85 -3.43
CA THR A 39 9.10 7.09 -3.80
C THR A 39 9.97 5.90 -3.41
N VAL A 40 9.80 5.40 -2.19
CA VAL A 40 10.55 4.26 -1.66
C VAL A 40 10.18 2.98 -2.40
N SER A 41 8.89 2.66 -2.53
CA SER A 41 8.44 1.41 -3.19
C SER A 41 8.76 1.41 -4.68
N GLY A 42 8.63 2.56 -5.35
CA GLY A 42 8.96 2.70 -6.78
C GLY A 42 10.44 2.53 -7.09
N GLY A 43 11.31 2.77 -6.10
CA GLY A 43 12.74 2.52 -6.21
C GLY A 43 13.14 1.04 -6.02
N ILE A 44 12.23 0.17 -5.59
CA ILE A 44 12.49 -1.28 -5.47
C ILE A 44 12.13 -1.95 -6.80
N ARG A 45 13.06 -2.71 -7.37
CA ARG A 45 12.83 -3.42 -8.63
C ARG A 45 13.16 -4.90 -8.50
N ILE A 46 12.18 -5.75 -8.76
CA ILE A 46 12.37 -7.19 -8.88
C ILE A 46 12.89 -7.49 -10.30
N LYS A 47 14.02 -8.19 -10.37
CA LYS A 47 14.70 -8.64 -11.58
C LYS A 47 14.75 -10.17 -11.64
N GLY A 48 15.03 -10.68 -12.84
CA GLY A 48 15.29 -12.09 -13.11
C GLY A 48 14.11 -12.84 -13.73
N ARG A 49 14.37 -14.09 -14.10
CA ARG A 49 13.43 -14.98 -14.77
C ARG A 49 12.32 -15.41 -13.82
N LEU A 50 11.09 -15.02 -14.14
CA LEU A 50 9.88 -15.55 -13.51
C LEU A 50 9.15 -16.39 -14.55
N SER A 51 8.93 -17.67 -14.23
CA SER A 51 8.46 -18.69 -15.18
C SER A 51 6.99 -18.52 -15.60
N GLY A 52 6.23 -17.61 -14.98
CA GLY A 52 4.81 -17.38 -15.29
C GLY A 52 3.93 -18.62 -15.05
N THR A 53 4.42 -19.61 -14.30
CA THR A 53 3.63 -20.80 -13.95
C THR A 53 2.53 -20.43 -12.96
N PRO A 54 1.42 -21.21 -12.90
CA PRO A 54 0.35 -20.96 -11.94
C PRO A 54 0.84 -20.90 -10.49
N GLN A 55 1.79 -21.76 -10.13
CA GLN A 55 2.40 -21.76 -8.81
C GLN A 55 3.19 -20.47 -8.53
N MET A 56 4.00 -20.01 -9.49
CA MET A 56 4.78 -18.79 -9.33
C MET A 56 3.87 -17.56 -9.27
N ASN A 57 2.85 -17.47 -10.12
CA ASN A 57 1.91 -16.36 -10.10
C ASN A 57 1.11 -16.31 -8.80
N THR A 58 0.59 -17.45 -8.33
CA THR A 58 -0.12 -17.53 -7.05
C THR A 58 0.79 -17.12 -5.90
N LEU A 59 2.07 -17.54 -5.91
CA LEU A 59 3.04 -17.13 -4.91
C LEU A 59 3.30 -15.61 -4.94
N LEU A 60 3.48 -15.02 -6.12
CA LEU A 60 3.67 -13.58 -6.27
C LEU A 60 2.45 -12.78 -5.79
N ILE A 61 1.23 -13.22 -6.12
CA ILE A 61 0.00 -12.58 -5.64
C ILE A 61 -0.13 -12.74 -4.13
N LEU A 62 0.16 -13.91 -3.57
CA LEU A 62 0.15 -14.13 -2.12
C LEU A 62 1.14 -13.21 -1.41
N ILE A 63 2.39 -13.15 -1.89
CA ILE A 63 3.40 -12.24 -1.36
C ILE A 63 2.91 -10.80 -1.44
N GLY A 64 2.35 -10.37 -2.57
CA GLY A 64 1.78 -9.03 -2.72
C GLY A 64 0.64 -8.74 -1.76
N THR A 65 -0.23 -9.71 -1.52
CA THR A 65 -1.36 -9.57 -0.59
C THR A 65 -0.88 -9.34 0.84
N ILE A 66 0.19 -10.04 1.24
CA ILE A 66 0.81 -9.86 2.56
C ILE A 66 1.53 -8.52 2.63
N LEU A 67 2.32 -8.18 1.60
CA LEU A 67 3.09 -6.95 1.54
C LEU A 67 2.20 -5.69 1.51
N ALA A 68 1.02 -5.75 0.91
CA ALA A 68 0.08 -4.63 0.84
C ALA A 68 -0.31 -4.07 2.21
N SER A 69 -0.43 -4.93 3.24
CA SER A 69 -0.70 -4.50 4.61
C SER A 69 0.49 -3.81 5.29
N TRP A 70 1.68 -3.87 4.71
CA TRP A 70 2.91 -3.31 5.30
C TRP A 70 3.36 -2.06 4.55
N MET A 71 3.35 -2.09 3.21
CA MET A 71 3.83 -1.00 2.35
C MET A 71 2.72 -0.21 1.65
N GLY A 72 1.45 -0.50 1.96
CA GLY A 72 0.30 0.03 1.24
C GLY A 72 -0.04 -0.79 -0.01
N THR A 73 -1.33 -0.83 -0.36
CA THR A 73 -1.82 -1.46 -1.60
C THR A 73 -1.16 -0.86 -2.84
N THR A 74 -1.00 0.47 -2.86
CA THR A 74 -0.32 1.20 -3.94
C THR A 74 1.15 0.79 -4.09
N GLY A 75 1.90 0.72 -2.98
CA GLY A 75 3.32 0.34 -3.00
C GLY A 75 3.53 -1.10 -3.47
N ALA A 76 2.76 -2.03 -2.90
CA ALA A 76 2.81 -3.45 -3.28
C ALA A 76 2.38 -3.66 -4.74
N ALA A 77 1.35 -2.95 -5.19
CA ALA A 77 0.88 -3.03 -6.57
C ALA A 77 1.96 -2.56 -7.56
N ILE A 78 2.57 -1.40 -7.30
CA ILE A 78 3.65 -0.84 -8.14
C ILE A 78 4.84 -1.79 -8.22
N LEU A 79 5.23 -2.38 -7.09
CA LEU A 79 6.35 -3.32 -6.99
C LEU A 79 6.11 -4.58 -7.84
N LEU A 80 4.91 -5.15 -7.79
CA LEU A 80 4.64 -6.51 -8.27
C LEU A 80 3.92 -6.58 -9.63
N ILE A 81 3.24 -5.51 -10.08
CA ILE A 81 2.52 -5.56 -11.34
C ILE A 81 3.46 -5.78 -12.53
N ARG A 82 4.62 -5.09 -12.54
CA ARG A 82 5.62 -5.20 -13.61
C ARG A 82 6.20 -6.62 -13.72
N PRO A 83 6.68 -7.27 -12.64
CA PRO A 83 7.17 -8.63 -12.73
C PRO A 83 6.08 -9.64 -13.12
N ILE A 84 4.83 -9.47 -12.65
CA ILE A 84 3.71 -10.34 -13.05
C ILE A 84 3.43 -10.23 -14.55
N LEU A 85 3.31 -9.01 -15.08
CA LEU A 85 3.07 -8.80 -16.51
C LEU A 85 4.23 -9.34 -17.36
N ARG A 86 5.48 -9.18 -16.91
CA ARG A 86 6.65 -9.73 -17.62
C ARG A 86 6.65 -11.26 -17.61
N ALA A 87 6.38 -11.88 -16.45
CA ALA A 87 6.34 -13.33 -16.30
C ALA A 87 5.28 -13.98 -17.19
N ASN A 88 4.18 -13.28 -17.46
CA ASN A 88 3.06 -13.77 -18.25
C ASN A 88 3.03 -13.21 -19.69
N LYS A 89 4.08 -12.49 -20.15
CA LYS A 89 4.12 -11.87 -21.49
C LYS A 89 3.92 -12.88 -22.64
N TRP A 90 4.36 -14.12 -22.43
CA TRP A 90 4.26 -15.21 -23.42
C TRP A 90 2.89 -15.91 -23.43
N ARG A 91 2.05 -15.65 -22.42
CA ARG A 91 0.76 -16.31 -22.24
C ARG A 91 -0.33 -15.59 -23.03
N GLN A 92 -1.30 -16.35 -23.53
CA GLN A 92 -2.43 -15.78 -24.28
C GLN A 92 -3.54 -15.32 -23.33
N HIS A 93 -3.75 -16.04 -22.23
CA HIS A 93 -4.79 -15.73 -21.25
C HIS A 93 -4.16 -15.20 -19.96
N THR A 94 -4.19 -13.87 -19.77
CA THR A 94 -3.55 -13.20 -18.62
C THR A 94 -4.48 -12.28 -17.85
N VAL A 95 -5.69 -12.03 -18.38
CA VAL A 95 -6.66 -11.09 -17.80
C VAL A 95 -7.05 -11.49 -16.38
N HIS A 96 -7.29 -12.78 -16.12
CA HIS A 96 -7.63 -13.26 -14.77
C HIS A 96 -6.49 -12.98 -13.78
N THR A 97 -5.22 -13.13 -14.16
CA THR A 97 -4.09 -12.78 -13.30
C THR A 97 -4.12 -11.31 -12.88
N VAL A 98 -4.40 -10.40 -13.81
CA VAL A 98 -4.50 -8.96 -13.49
C VAL A 98 -5.73 -8.66 -12.61
N VAL A 99 -6.87 -9.28 -12.90
CA VAL A 99 -8.11 -9.10 -12.10
C VAL A 99 -7.92 -9.59 -10.66
N PHE A 100 -7.39 -10.80 -10.47
CA PHE A 100 -7.13 -11.34 -9.15
C PHE A 100 -6.02 -10.57 -8.42
N PHE A 101 -5.02 -10.06 -9.14
CA PHE A 101 -4.04 -9.15 -8.56
C PHE A 101 -4.70 -7.88 -8.01
N ILE A 102 -5.65 -7.28 -8.75
CA ILE A 102 -6.39 -6.10 -8.29
C ILE A 102 -7.22 -6.43 -7.04
N PHE A 103 -7.91 -7.56 -7.02
CA PHE A 103 -8.72 -7.96 -5.86
C PHE A 103 -7.86 -8.24 -4.62
N LEU A 104 -6.81 -9.03 -4.77
CA LEU A 104 -6.01 -9.52 -3.66
C LEU A 104 -4.95 -8.50 -3.21
N VAL A 105 -4.14 -7.97 -4.12
CA VAL A 105 -3.01 -7.10 -3.78
C VAL A 105 -3.45 -5.64 -3.65
N ALA A 106 -4.22 -5.14 -4.62
CA ALA A 106 -4.55 -3.72 -4.68
C ALA A 106 -5.79 -3.32 -3.84
N ASN A 107 -6.53 -4.28 -3.30
CA ASN A 107 -7.69 -4.02 -2.43
C ASN A 107 -7.59 -4.77 -1.10
N ILE A 108 -7.90 -6.07 -1.09
CA ILE A 108 -8.05 -6.86 0.15
C ILE A 108 -6.77 -6.84 1.00
N GLY A 109 -5.61 -6.86 0.33
CA GLY A 109 -4.28 -6.85 0.92
C GLY A 109 -4.02 -5.70 1.89
N GLY A 110 -4.69 -4.56 1.76
CA GLY A 110 -4.50 -3.38 2.61
C GLY A 110 -5.28 -3.38 3.92
N ALA A 111 -6.08 -4.40 4.20
CA ALA A 111 -7.09 -4.34 5.27
C ALA A 111 -6.53 -4.41 6.71
N LEU A 112 -5.27 -4.83 6.92
CA LEU A 112 -4.78 -5.10 8.28
C LEU A 112 -4.25 -3.88 9.01
N THR A 113 -3.70 -2.87 8.34
CA THR A 113 -3.03 -1.74 8.99
C THR A 113 -3.49 -0.39 8.44
N PRO A 114 -3.36 0.69 9.23
CA PRO A 114 -3.58 2.05 8.74
C PRO A 114 -2.73 2.46 7.54
N ILE A 115 -1.59 1.81 7.31
CA ILE A 115 -0.69 2.10 6.18
C ILE A 115 -1.25 1.50 4.88
N GLY A 116 -2.05 0.43 5.00
CA GLY A 116 -2.54 -0.37 3.89
C GLY A 116 -3.46 0.38 2.93
N ASP A 117 -4.35 1.21 3.45
CA ASP A 117 -5.45 1.84 2.69
C ASP A 117 -5.80 3.24 3.26
N PRO A 118 -6.09 4.26 2.42
CA PRO A 118 -6.36 5.63 2.88
C PRO A 118 -7.43 5.81 3.96
N PRO A 119 -8.58 5.10 3.93
CA PRO A 119 -9.60 5.24 4.97
C PRO A 119 -9.08 4.81 6.35
N LEU A 120 -8.23 3.78 6.40
CA LEU A 120 -7.65 3.29 7.64
C LEU A 120 -6.61 4.27 8.20
N PHE A 121 -5.83 4.92 7.32
CA PHE A 121 -4.90 5.97 7.74
C PHE A 121 -5.62 7.18 8.33
N LEU A 122 -6.69 7.64 7.69
CA LEU A 122 -7.50 8.74 8.21
C LEU A 122 -8.10 8.40 9.58
N GLY A 123 -8.60 7.18 9.76
CA GLY A 123 -9.07 6.71 11.07
C GLY A 123 -7.97 6.75 12.13
N PHE A 124 -6.74 6.35 11.77
CA PHE A 124 -5.58 6.44 12.66
C PHE A 124 -5.22 7.90 13.03
N LEU A 125 -5.25 8.83 12.08
CA LEU A 125 -5.07 10.27 12.36
C LEU A 125 -6.13 10.82 13.31
N HIS A 126 -7.34 10.24 13.30
CA HIS A 126 -8.44 10.59 14.20
C HIS A 126 -8.42 9.80 15.53
N GLY A 127 -7.34 9.06 15.81
CA GLY A 127 -7.08 8.44 17.11
C GLY A 127 -7.48 6.97 17.23
N VAL A 128 -7.79 6.28 16.13
CA VAL A 128 -7.97 4.81 16.15
C VAL A 128 -6.63 4.12 16.36
N ASP A 129 -6.58 3.14 17.27
CA ASP A 129 -5.35 2.38 17.54
C ASP A 129 -4.83 1.65 16.29
N PHE A 130 -3.51 1.63 16.11
CA PHE A 130 -2.85 1.03 14.94
C PHE A 130 -3.25 -0.45 14.70
N PHE A 131 -3.36 -1.25 15.75
CA PHE A 131 -3.66 -2.68 15.64
C PHE A 131 -5.17 -3.01 15.74
N TRP A 132 -6.04 -1.99 15.83
CA TRP A 132 -7.48 -2.21 15.93
C TRP A 132 -8.01 -2.95 14.71
N THR A 133 -7.64 -2.49 13.51
CA THR A 133 -8.01 -3.11 12.22
C THR A 133 -7.49 -4.53 12.12
N THR A 134 -6.23 -4.78 12.50
CA THR A 134 -5.64 -6.12 12.46
C THR A 134 -6.44 -7.10 13.31
N LYS A 135 -6.85 -6.72 14.52
CA LYS A 135 -7.59 -7.62 15.42
C LYS A 135 -8.95 -8.05 14.85
N ILE A 136 -9.62 -7.17 14.11
CA ILE A 136 -10.98 -7.40 13.62
C ILE A 136 -10.96 -8.01 12.20
N MET A 137 -10.08 -7.50 11.33
CA MET A 137 -10.06 -7.84 9.90
C MET A 137 -9.13 -8.99 9.54
N LEU A 138 -8.23 -9.44 10.43
CA LEU A 138 -7.30 -10.53 10.10
C LEU A 138 -8.02 -11.81 9.66
N PHE A 139 -9.02 -12.24 10.43
CA PHE A 139 -9.75 -13.46 10.09
C PHE A 139 -10.57 -13.32 8.80
N PRO A 140 -11.43 -12.30 8.62
CA PRO A 140 -12.13 -12.08 7.36
C PRO A 140 -11.21 -11.96 6.14
N MET A 141 -10.11 -11.21 6.27
CA MET A 141 -9.15 -11.01 5.19
C MET A 141 -8.50 -12.33 4.78
N CYS A 142 -8.01 -13.12 5.74
CA CYS A 142 -7.41 -14.43 5.47
C CYS A 142 -8.39 -15.36 4.76
N LEU A 143 -9.65 -15.40 5.22
CA LEU A 143 -10.68 -16.26 4.66
C LEU A 143 -10.95 -15.93 3.19
N VAL A 144 -11.19 -14.65 2.88
CA VAL A 144 -11.46 -14.18 1.52
C VAL A 144 -10.22 -14.34 0.64
N SER A 145 -9.03 -14.02 1.16
CA SER A 145 -7.78 -14.09 0.40
C SER A 145 -7.45 -15.53 0.01
N ILE A 146 -7.58 -16.49 0.94
CA ILE A 146 -7.36 -17.91 0.66
C ILE A 146 -8.36 -18.42 -0.37
N TYR A 147 -9.64 -18.08 -0.22
CA TYR A 147 -10.68 -18.50 -1.15
C TYR A 147 -10.42 -18.00 -2.58
N LEU A 148 -10.11 -16.70 -2.72
CA LEU A 148 -9.79 -16.11 -4.02
C LEU A 148 -8.47 -16.63 -4.59
N LEU A 149 -7.45 -16.92 -3.78
CA LEU A 149 -6.20 -17.54 -4.24
C LEU A 149 -6.43 -18.96 -4.76
N ILE A 150 -7.30 -19.74 -4.13
CA ILE A 150 -7.67 -21.09 -4.60
C ILE A 150 -8.39 -20.98 -5.94
N ILE A 151 -9.40 -20.12 -6.06
CA ILE A 151 -10.11 -19.90 -7.32
C ILE A 151 -9.14 -19.44 -8.41
N TYR A 152 -8.29 -18.47 -8.10
CA TYR A 152 -7.26 -17.99 -9.00
C TYR A 152 -6.39 -19.14 -9.51
N TYR A 153 -5.85 -19.96 -8.60
CA TYR A 153 -4.96 -21.05 -8.97
C TYR A 153 -5.66 -22.08 -9.88
N LEU A 154 -6.93 -22.40 -9.61
CA LEU A 154 -7.71 -23.33 -10.44
C LEU A 154 -7.95 -22.77 -11.85
N ILE A 155 -8.37 -21.52 -11.95
CA ILE A 155 -8.60 -20.84 -13.25
C ILE A 155 -7.27 -20.72 -14.01
N ASP A 156 -6.21 -20.29 -13.33
CA ASP A 156 -4.90 -20.10 -13.94
C ASP A 156 -4.32 -21.42 -14.44
N SER A 157 -4.47 -22.48 -13.66
CA SER A 157 -4.05 -23.84 -14.05
C SER A 157 -4.84 -24.38 -15.24
N PHE A 158 -6.13 -24.07 -15.34
CA PHE A 158 -6.97 -24.48 -16.47
C PHE A 158 -6.52 -23.82 -17.78
N TYR A 159 -6.26 -22.51 -17.77
CA TYR A 159 -5.78 -21.81 -18.94
C TYR A 159 -4.32 -22.17 -19.28
N TYR A 160 -3.46 -22.34 -18.28
CA TYR A 160 -2.07 -22.74 -18.47
C TYR A 160 -1.94 -24.06 -19.23
N ARG A 161 -2.82 -25.04 -18.96
CA ARG A 161 -2.83 -26.33 -19.70
C ARG A 161 -3.17 -26.20 -21.18
N LYS A 162 -3.77 -25.08 -21.60
CA LYS A 162 -4.16 -24.82 -23.00
C LYS A 162 -3.12 -24.00 -23.76
N GLU A 163 -2.08 -23.54 -23.07
CA GLU A 163 -1.08 -22.64 -23.64
C GLU A 163 0.15 -23.40 -24.14
N ILE A 164 0.78 -22.84 -25.18
CA ILE A 164 2.01 -23.37 -25.73
C ILE A 164 3.16 -22.82 -24.90
N ILE A 165 3.87 -23.70 -24.20
CA ILE A 165 5.01 -23.34 -23.36
C ILE A 165 6.21 -23.04 -24.30
N PRO A 166 6.77 -21.82 -24.27
CA PRO A 166 7.92 -21.48 -25.09
C PRO A 166 9.14 -22.30 -24.69
N ASP A 167 9.98 -22.62 -25.67
CA ASP A 167 11.25 -23.30 -25.43
C ASP A 167 12.17 -22.40 -24.58
N GLU A 168 13.00 -23.02 -23.73
CA GLU A 168 13.88 -22.26 -22.81
C GLU A 168 14.85 -21.29 -23.52
N LYS A 169 15.10 -21.53 -24.82
CA LYS A 169 15.98 -20.73 -25.67
C LYS A 169 15.35 -19.40 -26.11
N ASP A 170 14.02 -19.31 -26.11
CA ASP A 170 13.27 -18.13 -26.60
C ASP A 170 12.97 -17.11 -25.47
N ILE A 171 13.45 -17.36 -24.26
CA ILE A 171 13.16 -16.53 -23.08
C ILE A 171 14.24 -15.45 -22.91
N GLU A 172 13.87 -14.19 -23.18
CA GLU A 172 14.75 -12.99 -23.21
C GLU A 172 15.47 -12.62 -21.88
N ASP A 173 15.30 -13.37 -20.78
CA ASP A 173 15.90 -13.04 -19.47
C ASP A 173 16.33 -14.33 -18.74
N GLN A 174 17.58 -14.78 -18.95
CA GLN A 174 18.19 -15.92 -18.21
C GLN A 174 18.82 -15.52 -16.86
N LYS A 175 18.66 -14.26 -16.44
CA LYS A 175 19.27 -13.77 -15.20
C LYS A 175 18.54 -14.33 -13.97
N PRO A 176 19.28 -14.69 -12.90
CA PRO A 176 18.66 -15.17 -11.66
C PRO A 176 17.75 -14.10 -11.05
N VAL A 177 16.76 -14.55 -10.26
CA VAL A 177 15.86 -13.66 -9.51
C VAL A 177 16.70 -12.83 -8.54
N GLY A 178 16.54 -11.51 -8.61
CA GLY A 178 17.27 -10.56 -7.78
C GLY A 178 16.42 -9.34 -7.45
N ILE A 179 16.78 -8.65 -6.37
CA ILE A 179 16.11 -7.42 -5.94
C ILE A 179 17.11 -6.28 -6.07
N GLU A 180 16.76 -5.25 -6.84
CA GLU A 180 17.47 -3.99 -6.88
C GLU A 180 16.77 -2.96 -6.01
N GLY A 181 17.56 -2.00 -5.51
CA GLY A 181 17.05 -1.01 -4.57
C GLY A 181 16.86 -1.60 -3.16
N LEU A 182 17.70 -2.55 -2.74
CA LEU A 182 17.68 -3.09 -1.37
C LEU A 182 17.75 -1.98 -0.29
N GLY A 183 18.45 -0.87 -0.58
CA GLY A 183 18.44 0.32 0.30
C GLY A 183 17.03 0.87 0.55
N ASN A 184 16.14 0.81 -0.44
CA ASN A 184 14.76 1.26 -0.30
C ASN A 184 13.93 0.31 0.58
N ILE A 185 14.31 -0.96 0.74
CA ILE A 185 13.68 -1.84 1.74
C ILE A 185 13.95 -1.32 3.15
N ILE A 186 15.17 -0.82 3.40
CA ILE A 186 15.52 -0.22 4.70
C ILE A 186 14.73 1.07 4.91
N LEU A 187 14.64 1.93 3.89
CA LEU A 187 13.81 3.14 3.95
C LEU A 187 12.34 2.81 4.20
N LEU A 188 11.82 1.75 3.59
CA LEU A 188 10.44 1.30 3.79
C LEU A 188 10.19 0.87 5.24
N LEU A 189 11.11 0.12 5.82
CA LEU A 189 11.07 -0.20 7.25
C LEU A 189 11.14 1.07 8.11
N GLY A 190 11.92 2.07 7.68
CA GLY A 190 11.96 3.39 8.29
C GLY A 190 10.61 4.11 8.28
N VAL A 191 9.92 4.11 7.13
CA VAL A 191 8.57 4.68 6.98
C VAL A 191 7.58 3.99 7.91
N ILE A 192 7.55 2.66 7.91
CA ILE A 192 6.68 1.88 8.79
C ILE A 192 6.99 2.17 10.27
N SER A 193 8.28 2.23 10.62
CA SER A 193 8.72 2.52 11.99
C SER A 193 8.36 3.94 12.43
N ALA A 194 8.46 4.94 11.55
CA ALA A 194 8.06 6.32 11.83
C ALA A 194 6.55 6.42 12.11
N VAL A 195 5.73 5.73 11.31
CA VAL A 195 4.27 5.67 11.51
C VAL A 195 3.93 4.94 12.82
N LEU A 196 4.57 3.79 13.10
CA LEU A 196 4.37 3.07 14.36
C LEU A 196 4.81 3.92 15.56
N MET A 197 5.96 4.59 15.48
CA MET A 197 6.43 5.49 16.54
C MET A 197 5.38 6.56 16.84
N SER A 198 4.78 7.16 15.81
CA SER A 198 3.69 8.13 15.99
C SER A 198 2.48 7.56 16.71
N GLY A 199 2.18 6.26 16.53
CA GLY A 199 1.02 5.61 17.16
C GLY A 199 1.27 5.11 18.58
N PHE A 200 2.51 4.74 18.92
CA PHE A 200 2.85 4.22 20.26
C PHE A 200 3.38 5.30 21.20
N TRP A 201 4.04 6.32 20.66
CA TRP A 201 4.69 7.32 21.48
C TRP A 201 3.69 8.38 21.91
N ASN A 202 3.21 8.35 23.17
CA ASN A 202 2.39 9.41 23.76
C ASN A 202 3.20 10.34 24.68
N PRO A 203 3.80 11.45 24.18
CA PRO A 203 4.49 12.40 25.03
C PRO A 203 3.48 13.19 25.86
N LYS A 204 3.83 13.42 27.13
CA LYS A 204 3.01 14.16 28.11
C LYS A 204 2.82 15.65 27.79
N ILE A 205 3.58 16.18 26.83
CA ILE A 205 3.40 17.52 26.25
C ILE A 205 2.86 17.27 24.85
N SER A 206 1.53 17.17 24.72
CA SER A 206 0.90 16.65 23.51
C SER A 206 0.54 17.73 22.49
N ASP A 207 0.36 18.98 22.89
CA ASP A 207 -0.31 19.97 22.03
C ASP A 207 0.56 21.19 21.77
N ILE A 208 0.95 21.39 20.51
CA ILE A 208 1.39 22.70 20.02
C ILE A 208 0.17 23.38 19.40
N ASN A 209 -0.22 24.52 19.97
CA ASN A 209 -1.30 25.34 19.42
C ASN A 209 -0.73 26.25 18.32
N LEU A 210 -0.92 25.86 17.06
CA LEU A 210 -0.54 26.66 15.89
C LEU A 210 -1.82 27.24 15.31
N LEU A 211 -1.98 28.57 15.35
CA LEU A 211 -3.19 29.27 14.86
C LEU A 211 -4.52 28.78 15.50
N GLY A 212 -4.47 28.25 16.73
CA GLY A 212 -5.63 27.70 17.45
C GLY A 212 -6.01 26.27 17.05
N ILE A 213 -5.13 25.58 16.31
CA ILE A 213 -5.27 24.17 15.96
C ILE A 213 -4.27 23.38 16.82
N HIS A 214 -4.79 22.42 17.58
CA HIS A 214 -3.99 21.52 18.41
C HIS A 214 -3.32 20.49 17.51
N MET A 215 -2.01 20.66 17.27
CA MET A 215 -1.20 19.66 16.57
C MET A 215 -0.39 18.84 17.56
N THR A 216 -0.38 17.52 17.34
CA THR A 216 0.44 16.62 18.16
C THR A 216 1.88 16.61 17.67
N ILE A 217 2.84 16.74 18.60
CA ILE A 217 4.29 16.74 18.30
C ILE A 217 4.70 15.45 17.57
N GLN A 218 4.07 14.33 17.91
CA GLN A 218 4.30 13.02 17.29
C GLN A 218 4.10 13.05 15.78
N ASN A 219 2.96 13.61 15.33
CA ASN A 219 2.59 13.68 13.92
C ASN A 219 3.57 14.55 13.15
N LEU A 220 4.01 15.66 13.75
CA LEU A 220 4.97 16.57 13.15
C LEU A 220 6.35 15.92 12.98
N ILE A 221 6.82 15.19 13.99
CA ILE A 221 8.09 14.46 13.94
C ILE A 221 8.00 13.32 12.91
N ARG A 222 6.90 12.57 12.89
CA ARG A 222 6.66 11.54 11.87
C ARG A 222 6.78 12.14 10.48
N ASP A 223 6.06 13.22 10.20
CA ASP A 223 6.02 13.83 8.88
C ASP A 223 7.41 14.37 8.48
N PHE A 224 8.16 14.93 9.41
CA PHE A 224 9.54 15.34 9.18
C PHE A 224 10.46 14.16 8.83
N ILE A 225 10.35 13.04 9.55
CA ILE A 225 11.10 11.81 9.26
C ILE A 225 10.71 11.27 7.87
N LEU A 226 9.42 11.26 7.54
CA LEU A 226 8.93 10.77 6.25
C LEU A 226 9.40 11.61 5.05
N ILE A 227 9.58 12.92 5.24
CA ILE A 227 10.14 13.82 4.21
C ILE A 227 11.65 13.61 4.06
N PHE A 228 12.34 13.27 5.15
CA PHE A 228 13.79 13.07 5.14
C PHE A 228 14.23 11.73 4.53
N LEU A 229 13.40 10.69 4.67
CA LEU A 229 13.59 9.35 4.09
C LEU A 229 13.37 9.34 2.58
#